data_AF-A0A9Q3PQ12-F1
#
_entry.id   AF-A0A9Q3PQ12-F1
#
_cell.length_a   1.000
_cell.length_b   1.000
_cell.length_c   1.000
_cell.angle_alpha   90.00
_cell.angle_beta   90.00
_cell.angle_gamma   90.00
#
_symmetry.space_group_name_H-M   'P 1'
#
loop_
_entity.id
_entity.type
_entity.pdbx_description
1 polymer ?
#
loop_
_entity_poly.entity_id
_entity_poly.type
_entity_poly.pdbx_seq_one_letter_code
_entity_poly.pdbx_strand_id
1 'polypeptide(L)'
;MDQAKVQQILDWPPPRNLKALQSFLGFANFYRRFIKNYSKKISSLTSFLKKDSCFTLNEEALKTDASGYALGAVLRQISDSGKHPIAFARRKIIPEDLN
;
A
#
# COMPACT_ATOMS: atom_id res chain seq x y z
N MET A 1 -35.83 8.89 5.77
CA MET A 1 -34.60 8.07 5.89
C MET A 1 -34.81 7.13 7.06
N ASP A 2 -34.52 5.84 6.91
CA ASP A 2 -34.53 4.91 8.05
C ASP A 2 -33.36 5.26 8.97
N GLN A 3 -33.61 6.05 10.02
CA GLN A 3 -32.62 6.34 11.06
C GLN A 3 -32.05 5.05 11.67
N ALA A 4 -32.85 3.98 11.72
CA ALA A 4 -32.41 2.65 12.17
C ALA A 4 -31.23 2.09 11.36
N LYS A 5 -31.21 2.27 10.03
CA LYS A 5 -30.12 1.75 9.19
C LYS A 5 -28.88 2.63 9.24
N VAL A 6 -29.04 3.93 9.48
CA VAL A 6 -27.92 4.85 9.72
C VAL A 6 -27.27 4.56 11.08
N GLN A 7 -28.06 4.28 12.11
CA GLN A 7 -27.56 3.86 13.42
C GLN A 7 -26.77 2.55 13.33
N GLN A 8 -27.22 1.58 12.52
CA GLN A 8 -26.44 0.36 12.26
C GLN A 8 -25.06 0.62 11.62
N ILE A 9 -24.89 1.70 10.85
CA ILE A 9 -23.57 2.10 10.33
C ILE A 9 -22.70 2.69 11.43
N LEU A 10 -23.30 3.51 12.31
CA LEU A 10 -22.60 4.14 13.42
C LEU A 10 -22.14 3.12 14.47
N ASP A 11 -22.98 2.11 14.74
CA ASP A 11 -22.69 0.99 15.65
C ASP A 11 -21.84 -0.10 15.00
N TRP A 12 -21.49 0.04 13.71
CA TRP A 12 -20.73 -0.99 13.01
C TRP A 12 -19.32 -1.13 13.61
N PRO A 13 -18.90 -2.33 14.02
CA PRO A 13 -17.60 -2.52 14.63
C PRO A 13 -16.47 -2.23 13.62
N PRO A 14 -15.34 -1.64 14.07
CA PRO A 14 -14.24 -1.32 13.18
C PRO A 14 -13.73 -2.58 12.45
N PRO A 15 -13.63 -2.57 11.11
CA PRO A 15 -13.28 -3.76 10.34
C PRO A 15 -11.82 -4.15 10.60
N ARG A 16 -11.61 -5.32 11.23
CA ARG A 16 -10.27 -5.89 11.50
C ARG A 16 -9.73 -6.77 10.37
N ASN A 17 -10.59 -7.17 9.44
CA ASN A 17 -10.26 -8.11 8.36
C ASN A 17 -10.66 -7.53 6.99
N LEU A 18 -9.93 -7.92 5.93
CA LEU A 18 -10.23 -7.52 4.55
C LEU A 18 -11.68 -7.85 4.14
N LYS A 19 -12.18 -9.05 4.48
CA LYS A 19 -13.58 -9.44 4.23
C LYS A 19 -14.59 -8.52 4.92
N ALA A 20 -14.32 -8.13 6.16
CA ALA A 20 -15.19 -7.23 6.92
C ALA A 20 -15.19 -5.82 6.32
N LEU A 21 -14.03 -5.34 5.86
CA LEU A 21 -13.89 -4.07 5.16
C LEU A 21 -14.65 -4.08 3.82
N GLN A 22 -14.58 -5.18 3.05
CA GLN A 22 -15.34 -5.33 1.80
C GLN A 22 -16.85 -5.34 2.05
N SER A 23 -17.35 -6.07 3.07
CA SER A 23 -18.77 -6.04 3.45
C SER A 23 -19.23 -4.64 3.85
N PHE A 24 -18.42 -3.94 4.66
CA PHE A 24 -18.70 -2.56 5.06
C PHE A 24 -18.79 -1.63 3.85
N LEU A 25 -17.84 -1.71 2.91
CA LEU A 25 -17.88 -0.88 1.70
C LEU A 25 -19.07 -1.18 0.80
N GLY A 26 -19.45 -2.45 0.67
CA GLY A 26 -20.66 -2.85 -0.06
C GLY A 26 -21.92 -2.22 0.55
N PHE A 27 -22.02 -2.26 1.87
CA PHE A 27 -23.14 -1.65 2.60
C PHE A 27 -23.12 -0.11 2.53
N ALA A 28 -21.97 0.51 2.75
CA ALA A 28 -21.79 1.96 2.71
C ALA A 28 -22.10 2.54 1.31
N ASN A 29 -21.88 1.76 0.24
CA ASN A 29 -22.15 2.17 -1.13
C ASN A 29 -23.65 2.44 -1.38
N PHE A 30 -24.55 1.74 -0.68
CA PHE A 30 -25.99 2.00 -0.72
C PHE A 30 -26.33 3.40 -0.22
N TYR A 31 -25.58 3.92 0.75
CA TYR A 31 -25.81 5.23 1.38
C TYR A 31 -24.97 6.36 0.79
N ARG A 32 -24.21 6.11 -0.28
CA ARG A 32 -23.30 7.11 -0.88
C ARG A 32 -23.99 8.44 -1.24
N ARG A 33 -25.28 8.41 -1.59
CA ARG A 33 -26.07 9.61 -1.97
C ARG A 33 -26.38 10.51 -0.77
N PHE A 34 -26.34 9.96 0.44
CA PHE A 34 -26.68 10.67 1.69
C PHE A 34 -25.44 11.15 2.46
N ILE A 35 -24.26 10.66 2.10
CA ILE A 35 -23.00 10.98 2.77
C ILE A 35 -22.26 12.05 1.94
N LYS A 36 -22.15 13.27 2.48
CA LYS A 36 -21.35 14.33 1.85
C LYS A 36 -19.88 13.89 1.74
N ASN A 37 -19.28 14.12 0.58
CA ASN A 37 -17.90 13.75 0.26
C ASN A 37 -17.58 12.26 0.46
N TYR A 38 -18.57 11.38 0.24
CA TYR A 38 -18.41 9.92 0.38
C TYR A 38 -17.17 9.40 -0.35
N SER A 39 -16.99 9.77 -1.62
CA SER A 39 -15.84 9.33 -2.42
C SER A 39 -14.50 9.67 -1.76
N LYS A 40 -14.36 10.85 -1.15
CA LYS A 40 -13.12 11.27 -0.47
C LYS A 40 -12.87 10.44 0.80
N LYS A 41 -13.92 10.13 1.57
CA LYS A 41 -13.82 9.31 2.80
C LYS A 41 -13.49 7.85 2.51
N ILE A 42 -14.08 7.30 1.45
CA ILE A 42 -13.95 5.88 1.07
C ILE A 42 -12.72 5.63 0.22
N SER A 43 -12.17 6.66 -0.45
CA SER A 43 -10.99 6.56 -1.30
C SER A 43 -9.80 5.94 -0.55
N SER A 44 -9.51 6.40 0.67
CA SER A 44 -8.44 5.84 1.51
C SER A 44 -8.71 4.36 1.82
N LEU A 45 -9.93 4.00 2.23
CA LEU A 45 -10.30 2.61 2.54
C LEU A 45 -10.28 1.68 1.30
N THR A 46 -10.62 2.23 0.13
CA THR A 46 -10.61 1.49 -1.14
C THR A 46 -9.19 1.30 -1.65
N SER A 47 -8.29 2.25 -1.37
CA SER A 47 -6.85 2.10 -1.66
C SER A 47 -6.22 0.96 -0.86
N PHE A 48 -6.62 0.77 0.41
CA PHE A 48 -6.20 -0.38 1.23
C PHE A 48 -6.68 -1.74 0.71
N LEU A 49 -7.78 -1.77 -0.04
CA LEU A 49 -8.32 -3.01 -0.63
C LEU A 49 -7.68 -3.40 -1.96
N LYS A 50 -6.95 -2.49 -2.58
CA LYS A 50 -6.13 -2.84 -3.74
C LYS A 50 -4.98 -3.71 -3.25
N LYS A 51 -5.23 -5.02 -3.24
CA LYS A 51 -4.26 -6.09 -2.98
C LYS A 51 -3.00 -5.97 -3.83
N ASP A 52 -3.13 -5.26 -4.94
CA ASP A 52 -2.08 -4.98 -5.91
C ASP A 52 -1.97 -3.46 -6.13
N SER A 53 -1.63 -2.68 -5.09
CA SER A 53 -0.65 -1.63 -5.37
C SER A 53 0.59 -2.40 -5.80
N CYS A 54 0.64 -2.72 -7.09
CA CYS A 54 1.78 -3.34 -7.74
C CYS A 54 2.96 -2.59 -7.13
N PHE A 55 3.80 -3.30 -6.38
CA PHE A 55 5.04 -2.73 -5.91
C PHE A 55 5.83 -2.51 -7.18
N THR A 56 5.56 -1.39 -7.85
CA THR A 56 6.28 -0.95 -9.01
C THR A 56 7.63 -0.62 -8.42
N LEU A 57 8.57 -1.53 -8.66
CA LEU A 57 9.94 -1.43 -8.21
C LEU A 57 10.53 -0.30 -9.04
N ASN A 58 10.22 0.93 -8.63
CA ASN A 58 10.70 2.13 -9.27
C ASN A 58 12.23 2.11 -9.14
N GLU A 59 12.95 2.64 -10.12
CA GLU A 59 14.42 2.73 -10.04
C GLU A 59 14.90 3.48 -8.80
N GLU A 60 14.05 4.36 -8.24
CA GLU A 60 14.31 5.02 -6.96
C GLU A 60 14.31 4.09 -5.74
N ALA A 61 13.58 2.98 -5.80
CA ALA A 61 13.42 2.01 -4.73
C ALA A 61 14.62 1.04 -4.67
N LEU A 62 15.30 0.79 -5.78
CA LEU A 62 16.49 -0.06 -5.82
C LEU A 62 17.69 0.72 -6.37
N LYS A 63 18.61 1.09 -5.48
CA LYS A 63 19.89 1.68 -5.90
C LYS A 63 20.96 0.61 -5.91
N THR A 64 21.60 0.42 -7.05
CA THR A 64 22.75 -0.46 -7.21
C THR A 64 24.02 0.37 -7.41
N ASP A 65 25.14 -0.11 -6.89
CA ASP A 65 26.46 0.44 -7.10
C ASP A 65 27.47 -0.69 -7.32
N ALA A 66 28.46 -0.45 -8.18
CA ALA A 66 29.45 -1.44 -8.55
C ALA A 66 30.85 -0.84 -8.39
N SER A 67 31.76 -1.65 -7.88
CA SER A 67 33.21 -1.40 -7.88
C SER A 67 33.90 -2.55 -8.62
N GLY A 68 35.18 -2.43 -8.93
CA GLY A 68 35.97 -3.53 -9.51
C GLY A 68 36.10 -4.78 -8.61
N TYR A 69 35.58 -4.75 -7.39
CA TYR A 69 35.67 -5.85 -6.42
C TYR A 69 34.31 -6.42 -6.01
N ALA A 70 33.25 -5.59 -5.95
CA ALA A 70 31.95 -6.00 -5.44
C ALA A 70 30.81 -5.14 -6.02
N LEU A 71 29.63 -5.77 -6.09
CA LEU A 71 28.33 -5.15 -6.35
C LEU A 71 27.59 -4.93 -5.02
N GLY A 72 27.06 -3.74 -4.84
CA GLY A 72 26.17 -3.33 -3.76
C GLY A 72 24.77 -3.00 -4.29
N ALA A 73 23.75 -3.27 -3.48
CA ALA A 73 22.39 -2.84 -3.73
C ALA A 73 21.68 -2.47 -2.42
N VAL A 74 20.90 -1.39 -2.46
CA VAL A 74 20.07 -0.93 -1.36
C VAL A 74 18.62 -0.86 -1.82
N LEU A 75 17.78 -1.66 -1.18
CA LEU A 75 16.33 -1.59 -1.31
C LEU A 75 15.80 -0.54 -0.33
N ARG A 76 15.02 0.41 -0.84
CA ARG A 76 14.42 1.51 -0.09
C ARG A 76 12.90 1.51 -0.26
N GLN A 77 12.21 1.72 0.85
CA GLN A 77 10.80 2.07 0.87
C GLN A 77 10.67 3.55 0.54
N ILE A 78 9.83 3.86 -0.44
CA ILE A 78 9.45 5.23 -0.76
C ILE A 78 8.12 5.50 -0.05
N SER A 79 8.10 6.51 0.80
CA SER A 79 6.91 6.98 1.51
C SER A 79 6.85 8.51 1.44
N ASP A 80 5.70 9.10 1.72
CA ASP A 80 5.52 10.56 1.71
C ASP A 80 6.48 11.29 2.68
N SER A 81 6.97 10.58 3.70
CA SER A 81 7.93 11.06 4.70
C SER A 81 9.41 10.98 4.29
N GLY A 82 9.73 10.37 3.15
CA GLY A 82 11.10 10.20 2.66
C GLY A 82 11.45 8.76 2.26
N LYS A 83 12.75 8.55 1.98
CA LYS A 83 13.30 7.26 1.54
C LYS A 83 13.89 6.49 2.73
N HIS A 84 13.30 5.35 3.08
CA HIS A 84 13.74 4.53 4.22
C HIS A 84 14.40 3.24 3.72
N PRO A 85 15.64 2.89 4.11
CA PRO A 85 16.27 1.64 3.70
C PRO A 85 15.55 0.44 4.33
N ILE A 86 15.21 -0.55 3.51
CA ILE A 86 14.56 -1.82 3.92
C ILE A 86 15.61 -2.93 4.00
N ALA A 87 16.46 -3.04 2.98
CA ALA A 87 17.41 -4.13 2.87
C ALA A 87 18.68 -3.72 2.12
N PHE A 88 19.79 -4.38 2.46
CA PHE A 88 21.08 -4.23 1.82
C PHE A 88 21.50 -5.58 1.26
N ALA A 89 21.97 -5.60 0.01
CA ALA A 89 22.56 -6.77 -0.62
C ALA A 89 23.96 -6.42 -1.11
N ARG A 90 24.91 -7.35 -0.97
CA ARG A 90 26.26 -7.22 -1.52
C ARG A 90 26.73 -8.56 -2.08
N ARG A 91 27.41 -8.52 -3.22
CA ARG A 91 28.03 -9.69 -3.85
C ARG A 91 29.43 -9.34 -4.31
N LYS A 92 30.42 -10.17 -3.97
CA LYS A 92 31.78 -10.02 -4.53
C LYS A 92 31.74 -10.38 -6.01
N ILE A 93 32.39 -9.57 -6.84
CA ILE A 93 32.56 -9.86 -8.26
C ILE A 93 33.63 -10.93 -8.38
N ILE A 94 33.31 -12.01 -9.09
CA ILE A 94 34.25 -13.09 -9.36
C ILE A 94 34.96 -12.82 -10.70
N PRO A 95 36.19 -13.33 -10.90
CA PRO A 95 36.95 -13.07 -12.13
C PRO A 95 36.21 -13.44 -13.42
N GLU A 96 35.29 -14.40 -13.36
CA GLU A 96 34.45 -14.84 -14.47
C GLU A 96 33.41 -13.79 -14.89
N ASP A 97 33.05 -12.87 -14.00
CA ASP A 97 32.15 -11.74 -14.29
C ASP A 97 32.88 -10.57 -15.00
N LEU A 98 34.22 -10.61 -15.11
CA LEU A 98 35.10 -9.54 -15.64
C LEU A 98 35.58 -9.79 -17.08
N ASN A 99 34.83 -10.57 -17.87
CA ASN A 99 35.21 -11.05 -19.20
C ASN A 99 34.66 -10.19 -20.36
#